data_AF-A0A3S3NZU4-F1
#
_entry.id   AF-A0A3S3NZU4-F1
#
_cell.length_a   1.000
_cell.length_b   1.000
_cell.length_c   1.000
_cell.angle_alpha   90.00
_cell.angle_beta   90.00
_cell.angle_gamma   90.00
#
_symmetry.space_group_name_H-M   'P 1'
#
loop_
_entity.id
_entity.type
_entity.pdbx_description
1 polymer ?
#
loop_
_entity_poly.entity_id
_entity_poly.type
_entity_poly.pdbx_seq_one_letter_code
_entity_poly.pdbx_strand_id
1 'polypeptide(L)'
;MDSGTGEIKMQQELTCNKHLPYYSKLKEEAIKYLREIKGNVSLSLLLSESNSMKWIDMINTFNELYGRYFSKDDHIYFIKLFLEVIIIPGFDLPKVRWFIPVLYDLLSATKEILDELRPYLCVYDTSASRRSTELLNVFLPTLMKPEDHDKGFKLWLEEFLTLWDTNQNTAPWEQNLVDLFSRLAEDSIGYIDWDPWIPKIFTHLLRSLIDSSRIEHMTRTFNVQATSRLIISLLGGPSSVAMSHVAKLFSALESYYHPSNIGEKDTELSQFLCVLSLKFINRISKERYQKKTWMPEIPSEYKLTDKEITEFVNILKPIILIHMFSRSSECSSAYAFQLLSTIRPELIIPPLIDKMYSSMENLTEPHRLISSLQCVFSVSRNMVISNKHYPEGQTHVIPLLFLALPGLDPNDIKKCMITFQFISTFVSLIPLVDCSSAVEFRKDLAQTEYDVCLATSQWEDFVFQFIERCFLLIENSSFEHRPERRESEAFRINSEEGMTELGLTSSFNSILNQCSPQIFERALDKVYCYLSNRIFEEKVSGKFAANICRCFTKVNPELTLKKFWPHFSKQVLHLTESDDVLHEDHLDQQLVFNLLVLSEIVRCDGHHLLNYKDSIVQ
;
A
#
# COMPACT_ATOMS: atom_id res chain seq x y z
N MET A 1 -51.33 5.63 -5.70
CA MET A 1 -51.16 4.24 -5.24
C MET A 1 -50.36 3.53 -6.32
N ASP A 2 -49.03 3.56 -6.19
CA ASP A 2 -48.15 2.64 -6.90
C ASP A 2 -47.55 1.74 -5.82
N SER A 3 -48.19 0.59 -5.62
CA SER A 3 -47.69 -0.50 -4.79
C SER A 3 -46.61 -1.25 -5.57
N GLY A 4 -45.44 -0.62 -5.71
CA GLY A 4 -44.20 -1.31 -6.02
C GLY A 4 -43.56 -1.74 -4.71
N THR A 5 -43.09 -2.98 -4.61
CA THR A 5 -42.31 -3.51 -3.49
C THR A 5 -41.19 -2.51 -3.13
N GLY A 6 -41.41 -1.74 -2.07
CA GLY A 6 -40.54 -0.64 -1.64
C GLY A 6 -39.26 -1.17 -1.01
N GLU A 7 -38.37 -1.77 -1.79
CA GLU A 7 -37.01 -2.00 -1.36
C GLU A 7 -36.34 -0.63 -1.13
N ILE A 8 -36.12 -0.31 0.14
CA ILE A 8 -35.36 0.87 0.55
C ILE A 8 -33.98 0.79 -0.10
N LYS A 9 -33.68 1.75 -0.99
CA LYS A 9 -32.40 1.80 -1.68
C LYS A 9 -31.29 2.19 -0.71
N MET A 10 -30.47 1.22 -0.32
CA MET A 10 -29.29 1.43 0.50
C MET A 10 -28.19 2.16 -0.31
N GLN A 11 -27.36 2.95 0.35
CA GLN A 11 -26.34 3.77 -0.31
C GLN A 11 -25.15 2.93 -0.81
N GLN A 12 -24.11 2.78 0.02
CA GLN A 12 -22.87 2.12 -0.37
C GLN A 12 -22.49 1.10 0.68
N GLU A 13 -22.74 -0.17 0.37
CA GLU A 13 -22.32 -1.30 1.19
C GLU A 13 -20.83 -1.61 0.99
N LEU A 14 -20.20 -2.21 1.99
CA LEU A 14 -18.84 -2.72 1.86
C LEU A 14 -18.83 -3.90 0.88
N THR A 15 -18.05 -3.78 -0.19
CA THR A 15 -17.97 -4.81 -1.24
C THR A 15 -17.49 -6.16 -0.69
N CYS A 16 -16.61 -6.17 0.31
CA CYS A 16 -16.09 -7.39 0.94
C CYS A 16 -17.19 -8.25 1.58
N ASN A 17 -18.24 -7.64 2.14
CA ASN A 17 -19.32 -8.38 2.79
C ASN A 17 -20.09 -9.29 1.83
N LYS A 18 -20.14 -8.92 0.54
CA LYS A 18 -20.80 -9.73 -0.51
C LYS A 18 -20.16 -11.09 -0.71
N HIS A 19 -18.88 -11.23 -0.34
CA HIS A 19 -18.10 -12.44 -0.53
C HIS A 19 -18.11 -13.37 0.70
N LEU A 20 -18.79 -12.97 1.77
CA LEU A 20 -18.91 -13.82 2.97
C LEU A 20 -19.89 -14.97 2.72
N PRO A 21 -19.61 -16.20 3.22
CA PRO A 21 -20.49 -17.36 3.05
C PRO A 21 -21.92 -17.17 3.58
N TYR A 22 -22.12 -16.22 4.49
CA TYR A 22 -23.38 -15.91 5.17
C TYR A 22 -23.93 -14.52 4.83
N TYR A 23 -23.58 -13.96 3.65
CA TYR A 23 -24.00 -12.61 3.23
C TYR A 23 -25.52 -12.36 3.28
N SER A 24 -26.33 -13.39 3.01
CA SER A 24 -27.81 -13.28 3.10
C SER A 24 -28.27 -12.92 4.51
N LYS A 25 -27.70 -13.57 5.54
CA LYS A 25 -28.00 -13.29 6.96
C LYS A 25 -27.48 -11.92 7.39
N LEU A 26 -26.35 -11.50 6.83
CA LEU A 26 -25.69 -10.24 7.15
C LEU A 26 -26.57 -9.02 6.81
N LYS A 27 -27.39 -9.08 5.76
CA LYS A 27 -28.35 -8.01 5.42
C LYS A 27 -29.45 -7.85 6.46
N GLU A 28 -30.01 -8.97 6.91
CA GLU A 28 -31.06 -8.98 7.94
C GLU A 28 -30.52 -8.47 9.28
N GLU A 29 -29.31 -8.89 9.62
CA GLU A 29 -28.58 -8.43 10.80
C GLU A 29 -28.32 -6.92 10.75
N ALA A 30 -27.84 -6.40 9.61
CA ALA A 30 -27.60 -4.97 9.43
C ALA A 30 -28.88 -4.14 9.60
N ILE A 31 -30.01 -4.57 9.03
CA ILE A 31 -31.30 -3.87 9.19
C ILE A 31 -31.75 -3.88 10.65
N LYS A 32 -31.62 -5.02 11.33
CA LYS A 32 -31.96 -5.13 12.75
C LYS A 32 -31.08 -4.23 13.61
N TYR A 33 -29.78 -4.23 13.35
CA TYR A 33 -28.81 -3.45 14.10
C TYR A 33 -29.00 -1.95 13.90
N LEU A 34 -29.24 -1.50 12.65
CA LEU A 34 -29.56 -0.11 12.35
C LEU A 34 -30.84 0.36 13.06
N ARG A 35 -31.87 -0.50 13.13
CA ARG A 35 -33.12 -0.20 13.83
C ARG A 35 -32.89 0.01 15.33
N GLU A 36 -32.06 -0.84 15.93
CA GLU A 36 -31.68 -0.72 17.34
C GLU A 36 -30.91 0.57 17.60
N ILE A 37 -29.92 0.89 16.77
CA ILE A 37 -29.18 2.15 16.82
C ILE A 37 -30.14 3.35 16.73
N LYS A 38 -31.02 3.41 15.71
CA LYS A 38 -31.96 4.52 15.55
C LYS A 38 -32.88 4.71 16.75
N GLY A 39 -33.41 3.61 17.29
CA GLY A 39 -34.29 3.63 18.45
C GLY A 39 -33.57 4.18 19.69
N ASN A 40 -32.38 3.65 19.97
CA ASN A 40 -31.66 3.97 21.20
C ASN A 40 -30.91 5.30 21.15
N VAL A 41 -30.42 5.74 19.98
CA VAL A 41 -29.88 7.10 19.80
C VAL A 41 -30.98 8.13 20.10
N SER A 42 -32.16 7.94 19.51
CA SER A 42 -33.28 8.88 19.71
C SER A 42 -33.75 8.90 21.16
N LEU A 43 -33.85 7.73 21.80
CA LEU A 43 -34.25 7.60 23.21
C LEU A 43 -33.21 8.21 24.16
N SER A 44 -31.92 7.92 23.96
CA SER A 44 -30.85 8.40 24.85
C SER A 44 -30.64 9.92 24.77
N LEU A 45 -30.84 10.52 23.59
CA LEU A 45 -30.83 11.97 23.42
C LEU A 45 -32.05 12.63 24.10
N LEU A 46 -33.24 12.05 23.98
CA LEU A 46 -34.44 12.54 24.65
C LEU A 46 -34.34 12.47 26.18
N LEU A 47 -33.73 11.41 26.71
CA LEU A 47 -33.60 11.19 28.16
C LEU A 47 -32.36 11.88 28.77
N SER A 48 -31.54 12.57 27.97
CA SER A 48 -30.28 13.19 28.40
C SER A 48 -29.35 12.22 29.16
N GLU A 49 -29.34 10.94 28.76
CA GLU A 49 -28.57 9.91 29.44
C GLU A 49 -27.09 9.92 29.02
N SER A 50 -26.20 9.61 29.97
CA SER A 50 -24.76 9.45 29.75
C SER A 50 -24.42 8.36 28.72
N ASN A 51 -25.35 7.42 28.46
CA ASN A 51 -25.19 6.33 27.50
C ASN A 51 -25.37 6.75 26.02
N SER A 52 -25.76 7.99 25.75
CA SER A 52 -25.86 8.54 24.38
C SER A 52 -24.57 8.35 23.57
N MET A 53 -23.42 8.45 24.23
CA MET A 53 -22.10 8.34 23.61
C MET A 53 -21.80 6.93 23.06
N LYS A 54 -22.27 5.88 23.73
CA LYS A 54 -22.13 4.48 23.28
C LYS A 54 -22.83 4.25 21.95
N TRP A 55 -23.98 4.88 21.74
CA TRP A 55 -24.75 4.71 20.51
C TRP A 55 -24.16 5.46 19.31
N ILE A 56 -23.40 6.54 19.56
CA ILE A 56 -22.61 7.23 18.54
C ILE A 56 -21.43 6.34 18.10
N ASP A 57 -20.72 5.73 19.05
CA ASP A 57 -19.67 4.76 18.73
C ASP A 57 -20.24 3.55 17.97
N MET A 58 -21.45 3.10 18.29
CA MET A 58 -22.12 2.02 17.56
C MET A 58 -22.49 2.40 16.11
N ILE A 59 -22.71 3.68 15.78
CA ILE A 59 -22.84 4.14 14.39
C ILE A 59 -21.49 4.05 13.65
N ASN A 60 -20.39 4.39 14.31
CA ASN A 60 -19.05 4.21 13.73
C ASN A 60 -18.76 2.73 13.49
N THR A 61 -19.00 1.87 14.48
CA THR A 61 -18.89 0.41 14.33
C THR A 61 -19.81 -0.12 13.23
N PHE A 62 -21.04 0.40 13.10
CA PHE A 62 -21.93 0.04 12.01
C PHE A 62 -21.32 0.38 10.63
N ASN A 63 -20.75 1.58 10.49
CA ASN A 63 -20.09 1.99 9.24
C ASN A 63 -18.85 1.14 8.93
N GLU A 64 -18.07 0.75 9.94
CA GLU A 64 -16.92 -0.13 9.78
C GLU A 64 -17.30 -1.55 9.36
N LEU A 65 -18.41 -2.08 9.89
CA LEU A 65 -18.86 -3.46 9.62
C LEU A 65 -19.70 -3.57 8.36
N TYR A 66 -20.55 -2.59 8.05
CA TYR A 66 -21.57 -2.67 7.00
C TYR A 66 -21.44 -1.58 5.94
N GLY A 67 -20.59 -0.58 6.15
CA GLY A 67 -20.52 0.63 5.31
C GLY A 67 -21.76 1.50 5.50
N ARG A 68 -22.20 2.17 4.43
CA ARG A 68 -23.42 3.00 4.42
C ARG A 68 -24.65 2.17 4.05
N TYR A 69 -24.87 1.05 4.75
CA TYR A 69 -26.04 0.19 4.57
C TYR A 69 -27.30 0.76 5.24
N PHE A 70 -27.63 2.02 4.88
CA PHE A 70 -28.83 2.75 5.30
C PHE A 70 -29.29 3.67 4.18
N SER A 71 -30.54 4.13 4.25
CA SER A 71 -31.14 5.00 3.23
C SER A 71 -30.49 6.39 3.22
N LYS A 72 -30.67 7.13 2.12
CA LYS A 72 -30.24 8.54 2.05
C LYS A 72 -30.98 9.40 3.09
N ASP A 73 -32.24 9.10 3.37
CA ASP A 73 -33.05 9.83 4.35
C ASP A 73 -32.55 9.60 5.78
N ASP A 74 -32.19 8.36 6.11
CA ASP A 74 -31.55 8.04 7.40
C ASP A 74 -30.21 8.75 7.55
N HIS A 75 -29.43 8.85 6.47
CA HIS A 75 -28.17 9.58 6.48
C HIS A 75 -28.38 11.06 6.81
N ILE A 76 -29.34 11.71 6.14
CA ILE A 76 -29.69 13.10 6.38
C ILE A 76 -30.23 13.28 7.81
N TYR A 77 -31.01 12.33 8.31
CA TYR A 77 -31.51 12.34 9.68
C TYR A 77 -30.36 12.28 10.70
N PHE A 78 -29.44 11.33 10.56
CA PHE A 78 -28.27 11.25 11.44
C PHE A 78 -27.45 12.54 11.38
N ILE A 79 -27.21 13.08 10.18
CA ILE A 79 -26.51 14.37 9.99
C ILE A 79 -27.18 15.49 10.78
N LYS A 80 -28.50 15.68 10.62
CA LYS A 80 -29.25 16.75 11.30
C LYS A 80 -29.26 16.57 12.82
N LEU A 81 -29.52 15.35 13.28
CA LEU A 81 -29.55 15.02 14.70
C LEU A 81 -28.20 15.34 15.37
N PHE A 82 -27.13 14.92 14.74
CA PHE A 82 -25.79 15.19 15.23
C PHE A 82 -25.43 16.67 15.20
N LEU A 83 -25.92 17.42 14.21
CA LEU A 83 -25.73 18.87 14.13
C LEU A 83 -26.36 19.60 15.32
N GLU A 84 -27.59 19.24 15.68
CA GLU A 84 -28.29 19.82 16.82
C GLU A 84 -27.57 19.52 18.15
N VAL A 85 -26.95 18.34 18.29
CA VAL A 85 -26.23 17.92 19.50
C VAL A 85 -24.95 18.74 19.74
N ILE A 86 -24.22 19.12 18.70
CA ILE A 86 -22.95 19.86 18.82
C ILE A 86 -23.16 21.30 19.29
N ILE A 87 -24.28 21.91 18.90
CA ILE A 87 -24.59 23.31 19.19
C ILE A 87 -25.03 23.49 20.66
N ILE A 88 -25.23 22.39 21.40
CA ILE A 88 -25.62 22.42 22.82
C ILE A 88 -24.50 23.09 23.64
N PRO A 89 -24.79 24.20 24.36
CA PRO A 89 -23.80 24.88 25.19
C PRO A 89 -23.23 23.94 26.27
N GLY A 90 -21.91 23.86 26.39
CA GLY A 90 -21.23 22.99 27.35
C GLY A 90 -20.96 21.56 26.88
N PHE A 91 -21.15 21.26 25.60
CA PHE A 91 -20.80 19.96 25.03
C PHE A 91 -19.28 19.75 24.98
N ASP A 92 -18.85 18.51 25.22
CA ASP A 92 -17.45 18.14 25.41
C ASP A 92 -16.63 18.27 24.10
N LEU A 93 -15.62 19.15 24.13
CA LEU A 93 -14.80 19.57 22.98
C LEU A 93 -14.14 18.44 22.16
N PRO A 94 -13.63 17.34 22.75
CA PRO A 94 -13.08 16.21 21.99
C PRO A 94 -14.12 15.52 21.11
N LYS A 95 -15.41 15.59 21.48
CA LYS A 95 -16.51 14.97 20.74
C LYS A 95 -16.90 15.79 19.49
N VAL A 96 -16.63 17.10 19.50
CA VAL A 96 -16.86 18.02 18.36
C VAL A 96 -16.08 17.60 17.10
N ARG A 97 -14.90 17.00 17.28
CA ARG A 97 -13.99 16.58 16.19
C ARG A 97 -14.62 15.60 15.19
N TRP A 98 -15.61 14.81 15.62
CA TRP A 98 -16.31 13.83 14.77
C TRP A 98 -17.36 14.45 13.83
N PHE A 99 -17.73 15.71 14.07
CA PHE A 99 -18.81 16.37 13.37
C PHE A 99 -18.36 17.44 12.38
N ILE A 100 -17.08 17.81 12.40
CA ILE A 100 -16.45 18.76 11.47
C ILE A 100 -16.69 18.38 9.99
N PRO A 101 -16.62 17.10 9.56
CA PRO A 101 -16.90 16.73 8.17
C PRO A 101 -18.35 17.00 7.73
N VAL A 102 -19.28 17.09 8.68
CA VAL A 102 -20.72 17.30 8.45
C VAL A 102 -21.06 18.80 8.38
N LEU A 103 -20.30 19.66 9.07
CA LEU A 103 -20.44 21.12 9.00
C LEU A 103 -19.96 21.72 7.66
N TYR A 104 -19.05 21.04 6.96
CA TYR A 104 -18.54 21.44 5.64
C TYR A 104 -19.64 21.55 4.56
N ASP A 105 -20.74 20.80 4.69
CA ASP A 105 -21.84 20.79 3.71
C ASP A 105 -22.86 21.94 3.92
N LEU A 106 -22.78 22.70 5.01
CA LEU A 106 -23.85 23.63 5.42
C LEU A 106 -23.49 25.12 5.45
N LEU A 107 -22.21 25.50 5.48
CA LEU A 107 -21.81 26.90 5.61
C LEU A 107 -21.59 27.55 4.24
N SER A 108 -22.67 27.94 3.57
CA SER A 108 -22.60 28.95 2.48
C SER A 108 -22.51 30.37 3.07
N ALA A 109 -21.59 30.58 4.01
CA ALA A 109 -21.45 31.81 4.79
C ALA A 109 -20.05 32.42 4.65
N THR A 110 -19.45 32.34 3.45
CA THR A 110 -18.11 32.90 3.16
C THR A 110 -17.98 34.32 3.69
N LYS A 111 -19.00 35.15 3.47
CA LYS A 111 -18.98 36.55 3.90
C LYS A 111 -19.01 36.71 5.42
N GLU A 112 -19.89 35.98 6.12
CA GLU A 112 -19.99 36.05 7.59
C GLU A 112 -18.71 35.54 8.27
N ILE A 113 -18.12 34.46 7.72
CA ILE A 113 -16.84 33.92 8.19
C ILE A 113 -15.72 34.96 8.02
N LEU A 114 -15.67 35.63 6.85
CA LEU A 114 -14.68 36.68 6.60
C LEU A 114 -14.92 37.89 7.50
N ASP A 115 -16.16 38.33 7.68
CA ASP A 115 -16.48 39.49 8.53
C ASP A 115 -16.04 39.27 9.99
N GLU A 116 -16.14 38.04 10.50
CA GLU A 116 -15.68 37.67 11.84
C GLU A 116 -14.16 37.47 11.94
N LEU A 117 -13.53 36.79 10.99
CA LEU A 117 -12.12 36.34 11.11
C LEU A 117 -11.10 37.31 10.49
N ARG A 118 -11.49 38.08 9.46
CA ARG A 118 -10.61 39.04 8.76
C ARG A 118 -10.01 40.10 9.71
N PRO A 119 -10.72 40.66 10.72
CA PRO A 119 -10.14 41.61 11.67
C PRO A 119 -8.93 41.08 12.45
N TYR A 120 -8.80 39.76 12.59
CA TYR A 120 -7.70 39.10 13.30
C TYR A 120 -6.48 38.80 12.42
N LEU A 121 -6.53 39.08 11.11
CA LEU A 121 -5.40 38.95 10.18
C LEU A 121 -4.41 40.13 10.33
N CYS A 122 -3.86 40.29 11.53
CA CYS A 122 -2.86 41.31 11.83
C CYS A 122 -1.44 40.75 11.67
N VAL A 123 -0.72 41.23 10.66
CA VAL A 123 0.67 40.80 10.35
C VAL A 123 1.63 40.92 11.55
N TYR A 124 1.35 41.86 12.45
CA TYR A 124 2.19 42.12 13.64
C TYR A 124 1.82 41.26 14.86
N ASP A 125 0.61 40.69 14.90
CA ASP A 125 0.20 39.73 15.94
C ASP A 125 0.18 38.32 15.34
N THR A 126 1.32 37.63 15.47
CA THR A 126 1.49 36.27 14.96
C THR A 126 0.57 35.26 15.64
N SER A 127 0.12 35.52 16.87
CA SER A 127 -0.75 34.60 17.62
C SER A 127 -2.21 34.69 17.16
N ALA A 128 -2.73 35.91 17.00
CA ALA A 128 -4.07 36.15 16.48
C ALA A 128 -4.17 35.73 15.00
N SER A 129 -3.18 36.09 14.18
CA SER A 129 -3.13 35.71 12.77
C SER A 129 -3.02 34.20 12.57
N ARG A 130 -2.27 33.50 13.43
CA ARG A 130 -2.21 32.03 13.38
C ARG A 130 -3.57 31.42 13.69
N ARG A 131 -4.23 31.82 14.77
CA ARG A 131 -5.56 31.29 15.13
C ARG A 131 -6.60 31.61 14.05
N SER A 132 -6.59 32.83 13.51
CA SER A 132 -7.50 33.24 12.43
C SER A 132 -7.27 32.41 11.17
N THR A 133 -6.02 32.23 10.72
CA THR A 133 -5.73 31.42 9.52
C THR A 133 -5.99 29.92 9.73
N GLU A 134 -5.80 29.38 10.93
CA GLU A 134 -6.22 28.00 11.27
C GLU A 134 -7.74 27.85 11.12
N LEU A 135 -8.52 28.78 11.66
CA LEU A 135 -9.98 28.77 11.54
C LEU A 135 -10.44 28.98 10.10
N LEU A 136 -9.83 29.90 9.35
CA LEU A 136 -10.11 30.10 7.92
C LEU A 136 -9.81 28.84 7.12
N ASN A 137 -8.67 28.17 7.38
CA ASN A 137 -8.35 26.93 6.69
C ASN A 137 -9.41 25.84 6.98
N VAL A 138 -9.98 25.78 8.19
CA VAL A 138 -11.05 24.82 8.49
C VAL A 138 -12.40 25.24 7.88
N PHE A 139 -12.84 26.48 8.08
CA PHE A 139 -14.23 26.86 7.82
C PHE A 139 -14.48 27.48 6.45
N LEU A 140 -13.47 28.03 5.78
CA LEU A 140 -13.67 28.78 4.55
C LEU A 140 -14.02 27.84 3.38
N PRO A 141 -15.21 27.96 2.75
CA PRO A 141 -15.62 27.08 1.67
C PRO A 141 -14.77 27.28 0.42
N THR A 142 -14.22 26.19 -0.11
CA THR A 142 -13.46 26.17 -1.37
C THR A 142 -14.22 25.46 -2.49
N LEU A 143 -15.00 24.43 -2.15
CA LEU A 143 -15.81 23.68 -3.10
C LEU A 143 -17.18 24.34 -3.27
N MET A 144 -17.33 25.11 -4.34
CA MET A 144 -18.59 25.78 -4.70
C MET A 144 -18.94 25.56 -6.17
N LYS A 145 -20.24 25.58 -6.48
CA LYS A 145 -20.70 25.56 -7.88
C LYS A 145 -20.17 26.79 -8.63
N PRO A 146 -19.90 26.69 -9.94
CA PRO A 146 -19.41 27.81 -10.74
C PRO A 146 -20.25 29.09 -10.63
N GLU A 147 -21.57 28.94 -10.50
CA GLU A 147 -22.54 30.03 -10.35
C GLU A 147 -22.37 30.83 -9.04
N ASP A 148 -21.79 30.22 -8.00
CA ASP A 148 -21.64 30.83 -6.67
C ASP A 148 -20.21 31.29 -6.36
N HIS A 149 -19.29 31.23 -7.34
CA HIS A 149 -17.88 31.63 -7.14
C HIS A 149 -17.72 33.09 -6.70
N ASP A 150 -18.64 33.97 -7.12
CA ASP A 150 -18.68 35.38 -6.69
C ASP A 150 -18.98 35.55 -5.20
N LYS A 151 -19.66 34.57 -4.58
CA LYS A 151 -19.93 34.52 -3.14
C LYS A 151 -18.89 33.69 -2.38
N GLY A 152 -17.91 33.14 -3.09
CA GLY A 152 -16.89 32.23 -2.58
C GLY A 152 -15.50 32.84 -2.59
N PHE A 153 -14.57 32.15 -3.25
CA PHE A 153 -13.16 32.52 -3.26
C PHE A 153 -12.86 33.92 -3.83
N LYS A 154 -13.71 34.44 -4.72
CA LYS A 154 -13.52 35.79 -5.29
C LYS A 154 -13.60 36.90 -4.23
N LEU A 155 -14.14 36.64 -3.04
CA LEU A 155 -14.22 37.61 -1.94
C LEU A 155 -12.91 37.80 -1.16
N TRP A 156 -11.98 36.85 -1.25
CA TRP A 156 -10.81 36.79 -0.36
C TRP A 156 -9.49 36.39 -1.04
N LEU A 157 -9.53 35.69 -2.18
CA LEU A 157 -8.34 35.09 -2.80
C LEU A 157 -7.24 36.12 -3.12
N GLU A 158 -7.59 37.20 -3.81
CA GLU A 158 -6.61 38.21 -4.24
C GLU A 158 -5.98 38.94 -3.04
N GLU A 159 -6.79 39.27 -2.03
CA GLU A 159 -6.31 39.85 -0.78
C GLU A 159 -5.33 38.90 -0.08
N PHE A 160 -5.68 37.62 0.04
CA PHE A 160 -4.85 36.64 0.76
C PHE A 160 -3.56 36.32 0.00
N LEU A 161 -3.59 36.27 -1.33
CA LEU A 161 -2.39 36.11 -2.16
C LEU A 161 -1.47 37.33 -2.06
N THR A 162 -2.04 38.53 -2.00
CA THR A 162 -1.27 39.77 -1.79
C THR A 162 -0.67 39.82 -0.37
N LEU A 163 -1.44 39.43 0.64
CA LEU A 163 -0.95 39.30 2.02
C LEU A 163 0.20 38.29 2.10
N TRP A 164 0.11 37.20 1.35
CA TRP A 164 1.14 36.17 1.30
C TRP A 164 2.42 36.67 0.60
N ASP A 165 2.30 37.35 -0.54
CA ASP A 165 3.45 37.88 -1.30
C ASP A 165 4.18 39.04 -0.60
N THR A 166 3.45 39.87 0.14
CA THR A 166 4.02 41.01 0.86
C THR A 166 4.82 40.61 2.10
N ASN A 167 4.57 39.44 2.68
CA ASN A 167 5.22 38.95 3.89
C ASN A 167 6.40 38.03 3.54
N GLN A 168 7.62 38.57 3.62
CA GLN A 168 8.85 37.82 3.34
C GLN A 168 9.36 37.02 4.55
N ASN A 169 8.81 37.27 5.76
CA ASN A 169 9.11 36.49 6.95
C ASN A 169 8.24 35.24 6.98
N THR A 170 8.86 34.05 7.08
CA THR A 170 8.17 32.76 7.19
C THR A 170 7.43 32.67 8.52
N ALA A 171 6.21 33.21 8.56
CA ALA A 171 5.38 33.20 9.74
C ALA A 171 4.61 31.88 9.83
N PRO A 172 4.35 31.34 11.04
CA PRO A 172 3.66 30.06 11.20
C PRO A 172 2.26 29.98 10.54
N TRP A 173 1.62 31.13 10.32
CA TRP A 173 0.31 31.21 9.66
C TRP A 173 0.37 31.01 8.13
N GLU A 174 1.55 31.13 7.51
CA GLU A 174 1.76 30.97 6.07
C GLU A 174 1.36 29.57 5.59
N GLN A 175 1.71 28.53 6.36
CA GLN A 175 1.39 27.14 6.03
C GLN A 175 -0.12 26.90 5.93
N ASN A 176 -0.91 27.55 6.79
CA ASN A 176 -2.37 27.43 6.76
C ASN A 176 -2.95 28.06 5.48
N LEU A 177 -2.37 29.16 5.02
CA LEU A 177 -2.75 29.77 3.74
C LEU A 177 -2.35 28.90 2.55
N VAL A 178 -1.16 28.31 2.56
CA VAL A 178 -0.75 27.36 1.50
C VAL A 178 -1.68 26.14 1.45
N ASP A 179 -2.10 25.60 2.60
CA ASP A 179 -3.08 24.52 2.64
C ASP A 179 -4.43 24.95 2.08
N LEU A 180 -4.92 26.13 2.47
CA LEU A 180 -6.16 26.72 1.94
C LEU A 180 -6.09 26.95 0.42
N PHE A 181 -4.99 27.52 -0.10
CA PHE A 181 -4.75 27.71 -1.53
C PHE A 181 -4.67 26.37 -2.26
N SER A 182 -4.02 25.36 -1.67
CA SER A 182 -3.92 24.04 -2.25
C SER A 182 -5.29 23.37 -2.40
N ARG A 183 -6.16 23.50 -1.38
CA ARG A 183 -7.52 22.98 -1.41
C ARG A 183 -8.36 23.71 -2.44
N LEU A 184 -8.29 25.05 -2.45
CA LEU A 184 -8.98 25.85 -3.46
C LEU A 184 -8.56 25.47 -4.88
N ALA A 185 -7.26 25.39 -5.15
CA ALA A 185 -6.76 25.04 -6.47
C ALA A 185 -7.25 23.66 -6.94
N GLU A 186 -7.34 22.66 -6.05
CA GLU A 186 -7.85 21.32 -6.36
C GLU A 186 -9.36 21.29 -6.63
N ASP A 187 -10.12 22.13 -5.91
CA ASP A 187 -11.58 22.23 -6.02
C ASP A 187 -12.03 23.03 -7.27
N SER A 188 -11.22 23.99 -7.71
CA SER A 188 -11.59 24.95 -8.77
C SER A 188 -10.64 24.93 -9.99
N ILE A 189 -10.16 23.75 -10.39
CA ILE A 189 -9.32 23.57 -11.59
C ILE A 189 -10.05 24.11 -12.82
N GLY A 190 -9.42 25.06 -13.54
CA GLY A 190 -9.98 25.69 -14.73
C GLY A 190 -10.90 26.89 -14.48
N TYR A 191 -11.11 27.28 -13.22
CA TYR A 191 -11.96 28.43 -12.86
C TYR A 191 -11.16 29.64 -12.32
N ILE A 192 -9.89 29.47 -11.99
CA ILE A 192 -8.99 30.51 -11.48
C ILE A 192 -7.77 30.59 -12.40
N ASP A 193 -7.41 31.81 -12.80
CA ASP A 193 -6.14 32.09 -13.48
C ASP A 193 -5.02 32.25 -12.44
N TRP A 194 -4.14 31.25 -12.38
CA TRP A 194 -3.00 31.22 -11.47
C TRP A 194 -1.69 31.69 -12.12
N ASP A 195 -1.66 31.94 -13.43
CA ASP A 195 -0.45 32.27 -14.18
C ASP A 195 0.36 33.44 -13.59
N PRO A 196 -0.26 34.56 -13.14
CA PRO A 196 0.47 35.66 -12.52
C PRO A 196 1.18 35.28 -11.20
N TRP A 197 0.67 34.26 -10.51
CA TRP A 197 1.12 33.85 -9.19
C TRP A 197 2.07 32.66 -9.22
N ILE A 198 2.07 31.86 -10.30
CA ILE A 198 2.93 30.67 -10.45
C ILE A 198 4.42 30.97 -10.16
N PRO A 199 5.07 32.00 -10.74
CA PRO A 199 6.48 32.26 -10.47
C PRO A 199 6.77 32.53 -8.99
N LYS A 200 5.86 33.23 -8.30
CA LYS A 200 5.96 33.52 -6.87
C LYS A 200 5.79 32.24 -6.06
N ILE A 201 4.78 31.44 -6.37
CA ILE A 201 4.52 30.15 -5.72
C ILE A 201 5.77 29.27 -5.77
N PHE A 202 6.32 29.01 -6.95
CA PHE A 202 7.50 28.16 -7.10
C PHE A 202 8.75 28.73 -6.41
N THR A 203 8.90 30.06 -6.35
CA THR A 203 10.00 30.70 -5.62
C THR A 203 9.88 30.49 -4.11
N HIS A 204 8.68 30.65 -3.54
CA HIS A 204 8.42 30.38 -2.13
C HIS A 204 8.65 28.90 -1.79
N LEU A 205 8.18 27.99 -2.65
CA LEU A 205 8.36 26.54 -2.46
C LEU A 205 9.85 26.15 -2.50
N LEU A 206 10.61 26.68 -3.47
CA LEU A 206 12.05 26.42 -3.57
C LEU A 206 12.80 26.92 -2.32
N ARG A 207 12.46 28.09 -1.80
CA ARG A 207 13.04 28.63 -0.56
C ARG A 207 12.73 27.74 0.65
N SER A 208 11.49 27.27 0.77
CA SER A 208 11.06 26.36 1.83
C SER A 208 11.86 25.03 1.79
N LEU A 209 12.06 24.49 0.59
CA LEU A 209 12.81 23.25 0.35
C LEU A 209 14.33 23.39 0.53
N ILE A 210 14.95 24.47 0.07
CA ILE A 210 16.42 24.57 -0.01
C ILE A 210 17.05 25.32 1.16
N ASP A 211 16.40 26.34 1.69
CA ASP A 211 17.08 27.27 2.59
C ASP A 211 17.16 26.69 4.03
N SER A 212 18.36 26.19 4.35
CA SER A 212 18.83 25.76 5.67
C SER A 212 19.75 26.80 6.32
N SER A 213 19.87 28.01 5.74
CA SER A 213 20.81 29.00 6.23
C SER A 213 20.21 29.90 7.34
N ARG A 214 20.69 29.65 8.58
CA ARG A 214 20.97 30.66 9.63
C ARG A 214 19.91 31.14 10.63
N ILE A 215 18.82 30.41 10.91
CA ILE A 215 18.02 30.73 12.12
C ILE A 215 17.71 29.46 12.90
N GLU A 216 18.57 29.14 13.88
CA GLU A 216 18.52 27.97 14.78
C GLU A 216 17.25 27.89 15.66
N HIS A 217 16.25 28.75 15.47
CA HIS A 217 15.10 28.88 16.38
C HIS A 217 13.71 28.93 15.73
N MET A 218 13.58 28.73 14.40
CA MET A 218 12.26 28.49 13.80
C MET A 218 12.30 27.28 12.88
N THR A 219 11.64 26.21 13.30
CA THR A 219 11.30 25.06 12.46
C THR A 219 10.46 25.54 11.29
N ARG A 220 11.08 25.70 10.12
CA ARG A 220 10.38 25.93 8.86
C ARG A 220 9.62 24.65 8.52
N THR A 221 8.29 24.69 8.53
CA THR A 221 7.46 23.52 8.25
C THR A 221 7.06 23.49 6.77
N PHE A 222 7.80 22.71 5.97
CA PHE A 222 7.41 22.42 4.60
C PHE A 222 6.26 21.41 4.59
N ASN A 223 5.05 21.85 4.22
CA ASN A 223 3.92 20.93 4.08
C ASN A 223 3.95 20.25 2.71
N VAL A 224 4.54 19.06 2.66
CA VAL A 224 4.64 18.22 1.46
C VAL A 224 3.27 17.99 0.82
N GLN A 225 2.24 17.70 1.61
CA GLN A 225 0.90 17.36 1.11
C GLN A 225 0.21 18.54 0.42
N ALA A 226 0.18 19.70 1.09
CA ALA A 226 -0.43 20.90 0.55
C ALA A 226 0.33 21.39 -0.69
N THR A 227 1.67 21.39 -0.62
CA THR A 227 2.52 21.83 -1.74
C THR A 227 2.32 20.96 -2.98
N SER A 228 2.40 19.63 -2.83
CA SER A 228 2.19 18.71 -3.94
C SER A 228 0.78 18.84 -4.51
N ARG A 229 -0.26 18.99 -3.66
CA ARG A 229 -1.63 19.24 -4.11
C ARG A 229 -1.72 20.53 -4.93
N LEU A 230 -1.12 21.62 -4.45
CA LEU A 230 -1.11 22.90 -5.13
C LEU A 230 -0.43 22.80 -6.49
N ILE A 231 0.83 22.34 -6.55
CA ILE A 231 1.59 22.18 -7.81
C ILE A 231 0.79 21.38 -8.83
N ILE A 232 0.26 20.21 -8.43
CA ILE A 232 -0.48 19.36 -9.35
C ILE A 232 -1.76 20.02 -9.82
N SER A 233 -2.46 20.79 -8.98
CA SER A 233 -3.72 21.47 -9.37
C SER A 233 -3.49 22.62 -10.34
N LEU A 234 -2.29 23.21 -10.35
CA LEU A 234 -1.88 24.30 -11.25
C LEU A 234 -1.52 23.81 -12.67
N LEU A 235 -1.36 22.51 -12.89
CA LEU A 235 -1.03 21.96 -14.23
C LEU A 235 -2.25 21.96 -15.18
N GLY A 236 -2.00 21.75 -16.47
CA GLY A 236 -3.06 21.66 -17.48
C GLY A 236 -3.61 23.02 -17.90
N GLY A 237 -4.46 23.02 -18.92
CA GLY A 237 -4.98 24.25 -19.50
C GLY A 237 -4.17 24.72 -20.72
N PRO A 238 -4.52 25.88 -21.29
CA PRO A 238 -3.84 26.42 -22.47
C PRO A 238 -2.42 26.92 -22.18
N SER A 239 -2.10 27.16 -20.89
CA SER A 239 -0.82 27.71 -20.46
C SER A 239 0.13 26.61 -20.00
N SER A 240 1.35 26.59 -20.54
CA SER A 240 2.42 25.66 -20.13
C SER A 240 3.33 26.21 -19.02
N VAL A 241 2.98 27.37 -18.44
CA VAL A 241 3.81 28.08 -17.46
C VAL A 241 4.07 27.21 -16.22
N ALA A 242 3.03 26.58 -15.67
CA ALA A 242 3.17 25.69 -14.51
C ALA A 242 4.11 24.52 -14.79
N MET A 243 3.98 23.85 -15.94
CA MET A 243 4.83 22.71 -16.31
C MET A 243 6.30 23.13 -16.47
N SER A 244 6.56 24.28 -17.10
CA SER A 244 7.91 24.84 -17.21
C SER A 244 8.54 25.12 -15.84
N HIS A 245 7.75 25.63 -14.89
CA HIS A 245 8.20 25.87 -13.53
C HIS A 245 8.46 24.57 -12.74
N VAL A 246 7.68 23.50 -12.96
CA VAL A 246 7.98 22.17 -12.43
C VAL A 246 9.31 21.65 -12.96
N ALA A 247 9.58 21.79 -14.26
CA ALA A 247 10.84 21.38 -14.86
C ALA A 247 12.04 22.12 -14.24
N LYS A 248 11.92 23.45 -14.07
CA LYS A 248 12.95 24.28 -13.41
C LYS A 248 13.15 23.89 -11.95
N LEU A 249 12.08 23.59 -11.21
CA LEU A 249 12.15 23.16 -9.82
C LEU A 249 12.96 21.87 -9.68
N PHE A 250 12.65 20.84 -10.47
CA PHE A 250 13.37 19.57 -10.38
C PHE A 250 14.80 19.64 -10.92
N SER A 251 15.06 20.49 -11.91
CA SER A 251 16.44 20.80 -12.33
C SER A 251 17.25 21.45 -11.21
N ALA A 252 16.65 22.36 -10.42
CA ALA A 252 17.31 22.96 -9.26
C ALA A 252 17.51 21.97 -8.10
N LEU A 253 16.63 20.98 -7.96
CA LEU A 253 16.69 19.96 -6.91
C LEU A 253 17.53 18.72 -7.27
N GLU A 254 17.94 18.57 -8.53
CA GLU A 254 18.62 17.36 -9.03
C GLU A 254 19.85 16.95 -8.20
N SER A 255 20.68 17.93 -7.81
CA SER A 255 21.85 17.67 -6.98
C SER A 255 21.50 17.15 -5.59
N TYR A 256 20.37 17.54 -5.01
CA TYR A 256 19.92 17.09 -3.68
C TYR A 256 19.42 15.65 -3.69
N TYR A 257 18.97 15.12 -4.83
CA TYR A 257 18.54 13.72 -4.95
C TYR A 257 19.69 12.75 -5.19
N HIS A 258 20.92 13.24 -5.38
CA HIS A 258 22.09 12.39 -5.60
C HIS A 258 22.43 11.56 -4.35
N PRO A 259 22.69 10.24 -4.45
CA PRO A 259 22.98 9.36 -3.31
C PRO A 259 24.14 9.81 -2.39
N SER A 260 25.04 10.64 -2.91
CA SER A 260 26.16 11.21 -2.14
C SER A 260 25.78 12.43 -1.29
N ASN A 261 24.65 13.07 -1.56
CA ASN A 261 24.23 14.33 -0.94
C ASN A 261 23.13 14.10 0.10
N ILE A 262 23.33 13.11 0.97
CA ILE A 262 22.39 12.79 2.05
C ILE A 262 22.45 13.91 3.09
N GLY A 263 21.35 14.64 3.22
CA GLY A 263 21.17 15.68 4.21
C GLY A 263 19.93 15.44 5.06
N GLU A 264 19.71 16.33 6.03
CA GLU A 264 18.54 16.31 6.93
C GLU A 264 17.21 16.29 6.14
N LYS A 265 17.18 16.94 4.97
CA LYS A 265 16.00 17.04 4.10
C LYS A 265 15.80 15.87 3.12
N ASP A 266 16.67 14.84 3.12
CA ASP A 266 16.50 13.70 2.20
C ASP A 266 15.13 13.02 2.37
N THR A 267 14.69 12.86 3.62
CA THR A 267 13.38 12.25 3.93
C THR A 267 12.21 13.09 3.40
N GLU A 268 12.26 14.41 3.58
CA GLU A 268 11.25 15.35 3.08
C GLU A 268 11.22 15.39 1.54
N LEU A 269 12.38 15.40 0.88
CA LEU A 269 12.49 15.37 -0.58
C LEU A 269 11.97 14.06 -1.15
N SER A 270 12.32 12.93 -0.53
CA SER A 270 11.82 11.60 -0.89
C SER A 270 10.30 11.52 -0.78
N GLN A 271 9.75 12.07 0.32
CA GLN A 271 8.30 12.16 0.51
C GLN A 271 7.65 13.07 -0.52
N PHE A 272 8.27 14.22 -0.83
CA PHE A 272 7.77 15.17 -1.82
C PHE A 272 7.67 14.55 -3.21
N LEU A 273 8.68 13.82 -3.66
CA LEU A 273 8.67 13.08 -4.92
C LEU A 273 7.50 12.08 -4.99
N CYS A 274 7.29 11.31 -3.92
CA CYS A 274 6.21 10.31 -3.84
C CYS A 274 4.82 10.96 -3.83
N VAL A 275 4.62 11.95 -2.97
CA VAL A 275 3.32 12.61 -2.80
C VAL A 275 2.95 13.40 -4.05
N LEU A 276 3.91 14.06 -4.70
CA LEU A 276 3.68 14.75 -5.97
C LEU A 276 3.21 13.77 -7.05
N SER A 277 3.90 12.63 -7.21
CA SER A 277 3.53 11.58 -8.15
C SER A 277 2.14 10.99 -7.85
N LEU A 278 1.82 10.79 -6.56
CA LEU A 278 0.52 10.28 -6.12
C LEU A 278 -0.61 11.27 -6.41
N LYS A 279 -0.42 12.56 -6.10
CA LYS A 279 -1.39 13.61 -6.40
C LYS A 279 -1.64 13.73 -7.91
N PHE A 280 -0.59 13.57 -8.73
CA PHE A 280 -0.72 13.56 -10.19
C PHE A 280 -1.58 12.41 -10.70
N ILE A 281 -1.37 11.18 -10.20
CA ILE A 281 -2.21 10.02 -10.54
C ILE A 281 -3.66 10.21 -10.08
N ASN A 282 -3.85 10.74 -8.87
CA ASN A 282 -5.19 11.02 -8.35
C ASN A 282 -5.93 12.02 -9.24
N ARG A 283 -5.24 13.06 -9.74
CA ARG A 283 -5.81 14.00 -10.71
C ARG A 283 -6.19 13.32 -12.03
N ILE A 284 -5.30 12.50 -12.60
CA ILE A 284 -5.62 11.73 -13.82
C ILE A 284 -6.82 10.81 -13.59
N SER A 285 -6.90 10.16 -12.43
CA SER A 285 -8.00 9.28 -12.06
C SER A 285 -9.34 10.04 -11.95
N LYS A 286 -9.31 11.21 -11.29
CA LYS A 286 -10.43 12.15 -11.19
C LYS A 286 -10.92 12.60 -12.57
N GLU A 287 -10.01 12.90 -13.50
CA GLU A 287 -10.36 13.40 -14.84
C GLU A 287 -10.87 12.33 -15.80
N ARG A 288 -10.36 11.08 -15.71
CA ARG A 288 -10.60 10.01 -16.69
C ARG A 288 -11.57 8.92 -16.23
N TYR A 289 -11.54 8.54 -14.96
CA TYR A 289 -12.24 7.35 -14.45
C TYR A 289 -13.32 7.64 -13.42
N GLN A 290 -13.30 8.80 -12.76
CA GLN A 290 -14.31 9.14 -11.76
C GLN A 290 -15.69 9.29 -12.39
N LYS A 291 -16.69 8.64 -11.79
CA LYS A 291 -18.10 8.77 -12.18
C LYS A 291 -18.59 10.17 -11.83
N LYS A 292 -19.54 10.69 -12.63
CA LYS A 292 -20.17 11.99 -12.38
C LYS A 292 -20.76 12.03 -10.97
N THR A 293 -20.37 13.03 -10.19
CA THR A 293 -20.87 13.31 -8.84
C THR A 293 -21.53 14.69 -8.80
N TRP A 294 -21.93 15.13 -7.61
CA TRP A 294 -22.46 16.49 -7.40
C TRP A 294 -21.38 17.58 -7.48
N MET A 295 -20.09 17.20 -7.44
CA MET A 295 -18.97 18.13 -7.51
C MET A 295 -18.85 18.76 -8.91
N PRO A 296 -18.38 20.01 -9.02
CA PRO A 296 -18.13 20.64 -10.32
C PRO A 296 -17.19 19.80 -11.19
N GLU A 297 -17.52 19.64 -12.47
CA GLU A 297 -16.66 18.93 -13.42
C GLU A 297 -15.52 19.84 -13.89
N ILE A 298 -14.33 19.27 -14.07
CA ILE A 298 -13.18 20.01 -14.62
C ILE A 298 -13.46 20.30 -16.10
N PRO A 299 -13.38 21.58 -16.54
CA PRO A 299 -13.55 21.94 -17.95
C PRO A 299 -12.60 21.15 -18.87
N SER A 300 -13.07 20.74 -20.05
CA SER A 300 -12.29 19.87 -20.95
C SER A 300 -10.95 20.47 -21.39
N GLU A 301 -10.87 21.79 -21.50
CA GLU A 301 -9.66 22.53 -21.88
C GLU A 301 -8.56 22.48 -20.80
N TYR A 302 -8.93 22.24 -19.54
CA TYR A 302 -8.02 22.19 -18.40
C TYR A 302 -7.69 20.76 -17.93
N LYS A 303 -8.21 19.74 -18.63
CA LYS A 303 -7.85 18.34 -18.38
C LYS A 303 -6.44 18.07 -18.93
N LEU A 304 -5.71 17.21 -18.23
CA LEU A 304 -4.36 16.83 -18.60
C LEU A 304 -4.36 16.01 -19.90
N THR A 305 -3.66 16.54 -20.90
CA THR A 305 -3.45 15.86 -22.17
C THR A 305 -2.39 14.77 -22.04
N ASP A 306 -2.40 13.79 -22.96
CA ASP A 306 -1.40 12.72 -22.95
C ASP A 306 0.03 13.23 -23.17
N LYS A 307 0.20 14.39 -23.82
CA LYS A 307 1.51 15.03 -24.02
C LYS A 307 2.05 15.61 -22.72
N GLU A 308 1.24 16.35 -21.97
CA GLU A 308 1.63 16.93 -20.68
C GLU A 308 1.94 15.84 -19.65
N ILE A 309 1.19 14.73 -19.68
CA ILE A 309 1.48 13.55 -18.86
C ILE A 309 2.86 12.98 -19.18
N THR A 310 3.17 12.82 -20.48
CA THR A 310 4.49 12.35 -20.91
C THR A 310 5.61 13.32 -20.52
N GLU A 311 5.38 14.64 -20.66
CA GLU A 311 6.34 15.67 -20.25
C GLU A 311 6.64 15.62 -18.75
N PHE A 312 5.60 15.52 -17.92
CA PHE A 312 5.74 15.38 -16.46
C PHE A 312 6.58 14.15 -16.07
N VAL A 313 6.32 13.00 -16.70
CA VAL A 313 7.09 11.77 -16.46
C VAL A 313 8.55 11.95 -16.88
N ASN A 314 8.81 12.60 -18.02
CA ASN A 314 10.17 12.86 -18.48
C ASN A 314 10.96 13.81 -17.55
N ILE A 315 10.30 14.79 -16.92
CA ILE A 315 10.92 15.67 -15.93
C ILE A 315 11.38 14.87 -14.70
N LEU A 316 10.54 13.96 -14.20
CA LEU A 316 10.85 13.19 -12.98
C LEU A 316 11.75 11.99 -13.22
N LYS A 317 11.74 11.41 -14.42
CA LYS A 317 12.54 10.23 -14.80
C LYS A 317 14.03 10.30 -14.42
N PRO A 318 14.81 11.34 -14.73
CA PRO A 318 16.21 11.40 -14.32
C PRO A 318 16.36 11.44 -12.80
N ILE A 319 15.47 12.17 -12.12
CA ILE A 319 15.49 12.33 -10.66
C ILE A 319 15.27 11.00 -9.95
N ILE A 320 14.24 10.23 -10.34
CA ILE A 320 13.96 8.92 -9.72
C ILE A 320 15.08 7.91 -9.98
N LEU A 321 15.71 7.95 -11.16
CA LEU A 321 16.81 7.05 -11.54
C LEU A 321 18.11 7.33 -10.78
N ILE A 322 18.29 8.56 -10.30
CA ILE A 322 19.38 8.93 -9.40
C ILE A 322 19.01 8.55 -7.95
N HIS A 323 17.78 8.90 -7.53
CA HIS A 323 17.28 8.69 -6.19
C HIS A 323 17.11 7.20 -5.81
N MET A 324 17.01 6.31 -6.81
CA MET A 324 16.88 4.86 -6.58
C MET A 324 18.00 4.25 -5.73
N PHE A 325 19.19 4.86 -5.72
CA PHE A 325 20.35 4.40 -4.94
C PHE A 325 20.54 5.21 -3.65
N SER A 326 19.53 5.97 -3.21
CA SER A 326 19.57 6.65 -1.91
C SER A 326 19.62 5.63 -0.77
N ARG A 327 20.47 5.89 0.23
CA ARG A 327 20.71 4.97 1.36
C ARG A 327 19.60 5.00 2.42
N SER A 328 18.84 6.09 2.49
CA SER A 328 17.84 6.35 3.54
C SER A 328 16.40 6.09 3.09
N SER A 329 16.13 6.06 1.79
CA SER A 329 14.78 6.21 1.24
C SER A 329 14.45 5.21 0.12
N GLU A 330 14.98 3.99 0.18
CA GLU A 330 14.79 2.97 -0.87
C GLU A 330 13.31 2.67 -1.15
N CYS A 331 12.49 2.53 -0.09
CA CYS A 331 11.05 2.28 -0.23
C CYS A 331 10.30 3.42 -0.91
N SER A 332 10.69 4.67 -0.64
CA SER A 332 10.09 5.86 -1.26
C SER A 332 10.40 5.89 -2.76
N SER A 333 11.66 5.63 -3.13
CA SER A 333 12.06 5.49 -4.53
C SER A 333 11.25 4.42 -5.25
N ALA A 334 11.14 3.23 -4.67
CA ALA A 334 10.36 2.12 -5.23
C ALA A 334 8.88 2.50 -5.44
N TYR A 335 8.28 3.21 -4.49
CA TYR A 335 6.91 3.69 -4.61
C TYR A 335 6.75 4.74 -5.72
N ALA A 336 7.69 5.67 -5.86
CA ALA A 336 7.69 6.64 -6.97
C ALA A 336 7.77 5.94 -8.34
N PHE A 337 8.60 4.91 -8.49
CA PHE A 337 8.64 4.07 -9.71
C PHE A 337 7.30 3.38 -9.98
N GLN A 338 6.65 2.82 -8.95
CA GLN A 338 5.33 2.19 -9.10
C GLN A 338 4.28 3.17 -9.62
N LEU A 339 4.26 4.39 -9.07
CA LEU A 339 3.34 5.44 -9.48
C LEU A 339 3.59 5.85 -10.94
N LEU A 340 4.81 6.24 -11.29
CA LEU A 340 5.11 6.73 -12.64
C LEU A 340 4.99 5.65 -13.72
N SER A 341 5.36 4.40 -13.41
CA SER A 341 5.16 3.26 -14.32
C SER A 341 3.69 2.91 -14.55
N THR A 342 2.79 3.26 -13.62
CA THR A 342 1.34 3.09 -13.83
C THR A 342 0.81 4.07 -14.88
N ILE A 343 1.49 5.20 -15.09
CA ILE A 343 1.09 6.23 -16.05
C ILE A 343 1.75 6.03 -17.43
N ARG A 344 3.06 5.81 -17.46
CA ARG A 344 3.89 5.63 -18.67
C ARG A 344 4.96 4.56 -18.45
N PRO A 345 4.60 3.26 -18.48
CA PRO A 345 5.56 2.18 -18.23
C PRO A 345 6.70 2.15 -19.26
N GLU A 346 6.42 2.48 -20.52
CA GLU A 346 7.37 2.48 -21.64
C GLU A 346 8.56 3.44 -21.44
N LEU A 347 8.41 4.47 -20.60
CA LEU A 347 9.47 5.43 -20.31
C LEU A 347 10.29 5.06 -19.07
N ILE A 348 9.67 4.36 -18.12
CA ILE A 348 10.19 4.16 -16.75
C ILE A 348 10.79 2.76 -16.57
N ILE A 349 10.12 1.72 -17.08
CA ILE A 349 10.52 0.33 -16.85
C ILE A 349 11.81 -0.05 -17.58
N PRO A 350 12.02 0.27 -18.88
CA PRO A 350 13.24 -0.17 -19.57
C PRO A 350 14.54 0.34 -18.93
N PRO A 351 14.70 1.64 -18.60
CA PRO A 351 15.91 2.13 -17.94
C PRO A 351 16.14 1.54 -16.54
N LEU A 352 15.05 1.16 -15.86
CA LEU A 352 15.11 0.52 -14.56
C LEU A 352 15.61 -0.94 -14.68
N ILE A 353 15.10 -1.68 -15.68
CA ILE A 353 15.54 -3.05 -15.99
C ILE A 353 17.02 -3.06 -16.41
N ASP A 354 17.46 -2.12 -17.26
CA ASP A 354 18.87 -2.02 -17.66
C ASP A 354 19.80 -1.84 -16.44
N LYS A 355 19.40 -0.99 -15.50
CA LYS A 355 20.13 -0.80 -14.24
C LYS A 355 20.09 -2.03 -13.34
N MET A 356 19.01 -2.80 -13.36
CA MET A 356 18.90 -4.05 -12.60
C MET A 356 19.84 -5.11 -13.17
N TYR A 357 19.85 -5.35 -14.48
CA TYR A 357 20.79 -6.28 -15.11
C TYR A 357 22.24 -5.90 -14.80
N SER A 358 22.59 -4.61 -14.93
CA SER A 358 23.92 -4.10 -14.55
C SER A 358 24.25 -4.32 -13.06
N SER A 359 23.26 -4.22 -12.17
CA SER A 359 23.47 -4.43 -10.72
C SER A 359 23.56 -5.91 -10.34
N MET A 360 22.95 -6.81 -11.12
CA MET A 360 23.04 -8.27 -10.94
C MET A 360 24.38 -8.83 -11.42
N GLU A 361 24.95 -8.26 -12.47
CA GLU A 361 26.29 -8.63 -12.97
C GLU A 361 27.41 -8.08 -12.05
N ASN A 362 27.18 -6.93 -11.42
CA ASN A 362 28.17 -6.30 -10.56
C ASN A 362 28.20 -6.90 -9.14
N LEU A 363 29.17 -7.78 -8.89
CA LEU A 363 29.38 -8.40 -7.57
C LEU A 363 30.00 -7.46 -6.51
N THR A 364 30.46 -6.26 -6.88
CA THR A 364 31.21 -5.38 -5.97
C THR A 364 30.33 -4.41 -5.17
N GLU A 365 29.09 -4.14 -5.61
CA GLU A 365 28.20 -3.13 -5.03
C GLU A 365 26.84 -3.73 -4.61
N PRO A 366 26.80 -4.53 -3.52
CA PRO A 366 25.59 -5.28 -3.12
C PRO A 366 24.39 -4.39 -2.80
N HIS A 367 24.62 -3.17 -2.29
CA HIS A 367 23.56 -2.20 -2.01
C HIS A 367 22.78 -1.83 -3.27
N ARG A 368 23.43 -1.73 -4.44
CA ARG A 368 22.76 -1.39 -5.71
C ARG A 368 21.84 -2.52 -6.18
N LEU A 369 22.24 -3.77 -5.94
CA LEU A 369 21.40 -4.94 -6.23
C LEU A 369 20.12 -4.92 -5.37
N ILE A 370 20.26 -4.64 -4.07
CA ILE A 370 19.11 -4.55 -3.17
C ILE A 370 18.14 -3.44 -3.62
N SER A 371 18.62 -2.22 -3.83
CA SER A 371 17.74 -1.10 -4.20
C SER A 371 17.12 -1.29 -5.60
N SER A 372 17.84 -1.90 -6.55
CA SER A 372 17.29 -2.20 -7.88
C SER A 372 16.24 -3.31 -7.84
N LEU A 373 16.47 -4.41 -7.11
CA LEU A 373 15.45 -5.44 -6.85
C LEU A 373 14.19 -4.83 -6.24
N GLN A 374 14.37 -3.91 -5.27
CA GLN A 374 13.24 -3.24 -4.63
C GLN A 374 12.40 -2.42 -5.61
N CYS A 375 13.07 -1.63 -6.46
CA CYS A 375 12.40 -0.83 -7.46
C CYS A 375 11.74 -1.68 -8.56
N VAL A 376 12.32 -2.83 -8.93
CA VAL A 376 11.73 -3.69 -9.97
C VAL A 376 10.52 -4.46 -9.45
N PHE A 377 10.54 -4.96 -8.20
CA PHE A 377 9.35 -5.61 -7.66
C PHE A 377 8.17 -4.62 -7.56
N SER A 378 8.41 -3.34 -7.30
CA SER A 378 7.32 -2.35 -7.16
C SER A 378 6.61 -2.07 -8.49
N VAL A 379 7.30 -2.27 -9.62
CA VAL A 379 6.72 -2.14 -10.98
C VAL A 379 6.26 -3.48 -11.57
N SER A 380 6.37 -4.59 -10.83
CA SER A 380 6.04 -5.96 -11.27
C SER A 380 4.69 -6.07 -11.98
N ARG A 381 3.63 -5.45 -11.43
CA ARG A 381 2.29 -5.45 -12.03
C ARG A 381 2.28 -4.86 -13.46
N ASN A 382 3.02 -3.78 -13.68
CA ASN A 382 3.09 -3.13 -14.99
C ASN A 382 4.00 -3.89 -15.97
N MET A 383 4.88 -4.78 -15.49
CA MET A 383 5.66 -5.70 -16.32
C MET A 383 4.85 -6.93 -16.75
N VAL A 384 3.98 -7.43 -15.87
CA VAL A 384 3.21 -8.67 -16.12
C VAL A 384 1.95 -8.41 -16.95
N ILE A 385 1.27 -7.28 -16.75
CA ILE A 385 0.06 -6.96 -17.52
C ILE A 385 0.44 -6.65 -18.97
N SER A 386 -0.25 -7.28 -19.93
CA SER A 386 -0.14 -6.93 -21.35
C SER A 386 -0.64 -5.49 -21.55
N ASN A 387 0.30 -4.55 -21.60
CA ASN A 387 0.00 -3.15 -21.86
C ASN A 387 0.28 -2.85 -23.33
N LYS A 388 -0.65 -2.12 -23.96
CA LYS A 388 -0.48 -1.62 -25.33
C LYS A 388 0.81 -0.82 -25.51
N HIS A 389 1.29 -0.13 -24.47
CA HIS A 389 2.44 0.76 -24.56
C HIS A 389 3.79 0.07 -24.33
N TYR A 390 3.82 -1.04 -23.57
CA TYR A 390 5.06 -1.75 -23.26
C TYR A 390 4.82 -3.27 -23.10
N PRO A 391 4.61 -4.00 -24.22
CA PRO A 391 4.38 -5.44 -24.19
C PRO A 391 5.65 -6.25 -23.87
N GLU A 392 6.82 -5.69 -24.20
CA GLU A 392 8.13 -6.33 -23.98
C GLU A 392 8.44 -6.57 -22.49
N GLY A 393 7.77 -5.88 -21.57
CA GLY A 393 7.99 -6.08 -20.13
C GLY A 393 7.81 -7.52 -19.66
N GLN A 394 6.94 -8.29 -20.34
CA GLN A 394 6.66 -9.69 -19.99
C GLN A 394 7.84 -10.63 -20.28
N THR A 395 8.63 -10.36 -21.33
CA THR A 395 9.74 -11.22 -21.75
C THR A 395 10.87 -11.23 -20.72
N HIS A 396 11.00 -10.15 -19.95
CA HIS A 396 12.02 -10.01 -18.90
C HIS A 396 11.70 -10.79 -17.61
N VAL A 397 10.44 -11.17 -17.37
CA VAL A 397 10.01 -11.68 -16.07
C VAL A 397 10.71 -13.00 -15.70
N ILE A 398 10.64 -14.00 -16.58
CA ILE A 398 11.26 -15.32 -16.32
C ILE A 398 12.79 -15.19 -16.17
N PRO A 399 13.52 -14.50 -17.08
CA PRO A 399 14.95 -14.28 -16.91
C PRO A 399 15.33 -13.61 -15.59
N LEU A 400 14.59 -12.57 -15.17
CA LEU A 400 14.88 -11.86 -13.92
C LEU A 400 14.61 -12.74 -12.69
N LEU A 401 13.59 -13.60 -12.72
CA LEU A 401 13.33 -14.56 -11.65
C LEU A 401 14.48 -15.56 -11.49
N PHE A 402 15.01 -16.11 -12.58
CA PHE A 402 16.19 -16.99 -12.53
C PHE A 402 17.43 -16.25 -12.03
N LEU A 403 17.68 -15.03 -12.50
CA LEU A 403 18.82 -14.20 -12.06
C LEU A 403 18.71 -13.78 -10.59
N ALA A 404 17.51 -13.73 -10.02
CA ALA A 404 17.30 -13.41 -8.62
C ALA A 404 17.57 -14.60 -7.68
N LEU A 405 17.49 -15.85 -8.14
CA LEU A 405 17.66 -17.06 -7.31
C LEU A 405 18.97 -17.11 -6.50
N PRO A 406 20.14 -16.70 -7.02
CA PRO A 406 21.38 -16.62 -6.23
C PRO A 406 21.33 -15.58 -5.09
N GLY A 407 20.31 -14.72 -5.06
CA GLY A 407 20.06 -13.81 -3.95
C GLY A 407 19.54 -14.51 -2.68
N LEU A 408 19.05 -15.75 -2.79
CA LEU A 408 18.71 -16.60 -1.65
C LEU A 408 19.99 -17.12 -0.97
N ASP A 409 20.66 -16.22 -0.26
CA ASP A 409 21.97 -16.44 0.34
C ASP A 409 21.85 -16.46 1.87
N PRO A 410 22.26 -17.55 2.57
CA PRO A 410 22.25 -17.60 4.03
C PRO A 410 23.20 -16.58 4.68
N ASN A 411 24.19 -16.06 3.95
CA ASN A 411 25.16 -15.11 4.50
C ASN A 411 24.67 -13.65 4.51
N ASP A 412 23.69 -13.30 3.67
CA ASP A 412 23.14 -11.95 3.58
C ASP A 412 21.61 -11.99 3.69
N ILE A 413 21.12 -11.89 4.93
CA ILE A 413 19.70 -11.98 5.25
C ILE A 413 18.91 -10.84 4.59
N LYS A 414 19.48 -9.63 4.49
CA LYS A 414 18.79 -8.51 3.85
C LYS A 414 18.56 -8.78 2.37
N LYS A 415 19.61 -9.23 1.67
CA LYS A 415 19.52 -9.64 0.27
C LYS A 415 18.52 -10.80 0.10
N CYS A 416 18.63 -11.82 0.94
CA CYS A 416 17.75 -12.99 0.94
C CYS A 416 16.27 -12.60 1.09
N MET A 417 15.95 -11.71 2.04
CA MET A 417 14.58 -11.25 2.28
C MET A 417 14.00 -10.46 1.10
N ILE A 418 14.78 -9.57 0.51
CA ILE A 418 14.34 -8.82 -0.69
C ILE A 418 14.16 -9.75 -1.88
N THR A 419 15.01 -10.78 -2.04
CA THR A 419 14.83 -11.81 -3.06
C THR A 419 13.56 -12.64 -2.83
N PHE A 420 13.26 -13.06 -1.59
CA PHE A 420 12.00 -13.74 -1.28
C PHE A 420 10.78 -12.87 -1.61
N GLN A 421 10.82 -11.59 -1.25
CA GLN A 421 9.75 -10.65 -1.55
C GLN A 421 9.60 -10.43 -3.06
N PHE A 422 10.71 -10.31 -3.78
CA PHE A 422 10.74 -10.19 -5.24
C PHE A 422 10.07 -11.39 -5.90
N ILE A 423 10.51 -12.61 -5.58
CA ILE A 423 9.96 -13.86 -6.13
C ILE A 423 8.47 -13.99 -5.78
N SER A 424 8.11 -13.83 -4.50
CA SER A 424 6.72 -13.94 -4.04
C SER A 424 5.80 -12.98 -4.79
N THR A 425 6.24 -11.73 -4.98
CA THR A 425 5.44 -10.70 -5.66
C THR A 425 5.20 -11.06 -7.12
N PHE A 426 6.26 -11.37 -7.88
CA PHE A 426 6.12 -11.72 -9.29
C PHE A 426 5.28 -12.98 -9.49
N VAL A 427 5.55 -14.03 -8.70
CA VAL A 427 4.84 -15.29 -8.81
C VAL A 427 3.36 -15.14 -8.42
N SER A 428 3.04 -14.32 -7.42
CA SER A 428 1.63 -14.07 -7.05
C SER A 428 0.79 -13.46 -8.17
N LEU A 429 1.43 -12.85 -9.17
CA LEU A 429 0.77 -12.21 -10.32
C LEU A 429 0.62 -13.14 -11.53
N ILE A 430 1.28 -14.32 -11.53
CA ILE A 430 1.44 -15.15 -12.73
C ILE A 430 1.04 -16.60 -12.42
N PRO A 431 0.14 -17.20 -13.20
CA PRO A 431 -0.09 -18.64 -13.10
C PRO A 431 1.13 -19.40 -13.63
N LEU A 432 1.72 -20.23 -12.78
CA LEU A 432 2.88 -21.08 -13.08
C LEU A 432 2.39 -22.34 -13.81
N VAL A 433 2.01 -22.18 -15.07
CA VAL A 433 1.51 -23.24 -15.94
C VAL A 433 2.37 -23.28 -17.20
N ASP A 434 2.86 -24.46 -17.58
CA ASP A 434 3.52 -24.66 -18.86
C ASP A 434 2.49 -24.60 -19.99
N CYS A 435 2.57 -23.53 -20.78
CA CYS A 435 1.73 -23.27 -21.93
C CYS A 435 2.52 -23.38 -23.24
N SER A 436 3.77 -23.85 -23.23
CA SER A 436 4.66 -23.87 -24.41
C SER A 436 4.06 -24.62 -25.60
N SER A 437 3.32 -25.70 -25.36
CA SER A 437 2.60 -26.47 -26.39
C SER A 437 1.50 -25.68 -27.10
N ALA A 438 0.98 -24.59 -26.53
CA ALA A 438 -0.10 -23.80 -27.13
C ALA A 438 0.31 -23.14 -28.46
N VAL A 439 1.62 -22.93 -28.65
CA VAL A 439 2.20 -22.35 -29.87
C VAL A 439 1.90 -23.19 -31.11
N GLU A 440 1.76 -24.51 -30.97
CA GLU A 440 1.42 -25.40 -32.09
C GLU A 440 -0.01 -25.19 -32.60
N PHE A 441 -0.91 -24.77 -31.71
CA PHE A 441 -2.36 -24.67 -31.97
C PHE A 441 -2.84 -23.23 -32.23
N ARG A 442 -2.15 -22.22 -31.67
CA ARG A 442 -2.53 -20.79 -31.73
C ARG A 442 -1.61 -20.03 -32.69
N LYS A 443 -2.13 -19.69 -33.88
CA LYS A 443 -1.41 -18.88 -34.91
C LYS A 443 -1.70 -17.38 -34.81
N ASP A 444 -2.51 -16.97 -33.85
CA ASP A 444 -2.99 -15.61 -33.61
C ASP A 444 -2.14 -14.81 -32.62
N LEU A 445 -1.06 -15.41 -32.09
CA LEU A 445 -0.20 -14.81 -31.07
C LEU A 445 0.68 -13.70 -31.65
N ALA A 446 0.81 -12.58 -30.92
CA ALA A 446 1.83 -11.59 -31.21
C ALA A 446 3.24 -12.16 -30.93
N GLN A 447 4.28 -11.61 -31.56
CA GLN A 447 5.66 -12.11 -31.38
C GLN A 447 6.09 -12.15 -29.90
N THR A 448 5.77 -11.11 -29.13
CA THR A 448 6.08 -11.05 -27.69
C THR A 448 5.36 -12.13 -26.91
N GLU A 449 4.09 -12.41 -27.24
CA GLU A 449 3.29 -13.45 -26.59
C GLU A 449 3.81 -14.84 -26.97
N TYR A 450 4.24 -15.02 -28.22
CA TYR A 450 4.87 -16.24 -28.72
C TYR A 450 6.14 -16.56 -27.91
N ASP A 451 7.03 -15.57 -27.74
CA ASP A 451 8.29 -15.74 -27.01
C ASP A 451 8.05 -16.03 -25.52
N VAL A 452 7.10 -15.32 -24.89
CA VAL A 452 6.71 -15.56 -23.49
C VAL A 452 6.09 -16.96 -23.34
N CYS A 453 5.26 -17.39 -24.28
CA CYS A 453 4.61 -18.70 -24.25
C CYS A 453 5.64 -19.83 -24.29
N LEU A 454 6.66 -19.73 -25.15
CA LEU A 454 7.75 -20.72 -25.19
C LEU A 454 8.57 -20.74 -23.89
N ALA A 455 8.82 -19.57 -23.30
CA ALA A 455 9.57 -19.45 -22.05
C ALA A 455 8.85 -20.12 -20.86
N THR A 456 7.52 -20.30 -20.91
CA THR A 456 6.76 -20.99 -19.83
C THR A 456 7.16 -22.45 -19.61
N SER A 457 7.85 -23.08 -20.56
CA SER A 457 8.43 -24.42 -20.38
C SER A 457 9.43 -24.50 -19.21
N GLN A 458 10.01 -23.36 -18.82
CA GLN A 458 11.02 -23.26 -17.78
C GLN A 458 10.45 -23.19 -16.35
N TRP A 459 9.11 -23.23 -16.18
CA TRP A 459 8.51 -23.08 -14.86
C TRP A 459 8.82 -24.25 -13.91
N GLU A 460 8.86 -25.49 -14.40
CA GLU A 460 9.28 -26.65 -13.59
C GLU A 460 10.72 -26.47 -13.08
N ASP A 461 11.64 -26.08 -13.98
CA ASP A 461 13.04 -25.81 -13.65
C ASP A 461 13.18 -24.69 -12.62
N PHE A 462 12.42 -23.60 -12.78
CA PHE A 462 12.42 -22.49 -11.83
C PHE A 462 12.01 -22.94 -10.43
N VAL A 463 10.88 -23.64 -10.32
CA VAL A 463 10.38 -24.14 -9.03
C VAL A 463 11.38 -25.11 -8.39
N PHE A 464 12.01 -25.96 -9.20
CA PHE A 464 13.00 -26.92 -8.70
C PHE A 464 14.27 -26.24 -8.19
N GLN A 465 14.82 -25.30 -8.95
CA GLN A 465 16.00 -24.54 -8.52
C GLN A 465 15.69 -23.69 -7.29
N PHE A 466 14.51 -23.08 -7.20
CA PHE A 466 14.06 -22.38 -6.01
C PHE A 466 14.03 -23.29 -4.78
N ILE A 467 13.43 -24.48 -4.90
CA ILE A 467 13.37 -25.47 -3.81
C ILE A 467 14.78 -25.90 -3.38
N GLU A 468 15.69 -26.16 -4.33
CA GLU A 468 17.07 -26.53 -4.02
C GLU A 468 17.82 -25.42 -3.28
N ARG A 469 17.62 -24.15 -3.66
CA ARG A 469 18.19 -23.00 -2.93
C ARG A 469 17.62 -22.91 -1.52
N CYS A 470 16.34 -23.18 -1.34
CA CYS A 470 15.72 -23.22 -0.02
C CYS A 470 16.28 -24.36 0.85
N PHE A 471 16.55 -25.54 0.27
CA PHE A 471 17.19 -26.65 0.99
C PHE A 471 18.59 -26.27 1.48
N LEU A 472 19.41 -25.66 0.63
CA LEU A 472 20.72 -25.16 1.03
C LEU A 472 20.61 -24.12 2.15
N LEU A 473 19.59 -23.26 2.10
CA LEU A 473 19.36 -22.27 3.14
C LEU A 473 18.96 -22.92 4.49
N ILE A 474 18.13 -23.97 4.47
CA ILE A 474 17.75 -24.73 5.68
C ILE A 474 18.97 -25.42 6.29
N GLU A 475 19.81 -26.05 5.46
CA GLU A 475 21.02 -26.75 5.92
C GLU A 475 22.01 -25.80 6.61
N ASN A 476 22.15 -24.59 6.08
CA ASN A 476 23.04 -23.56 6.63
C ASN A 476 22.42 -22.75 7.77
N SER A 477 21.14 -22.96 8.11
CA SER A 477 20.44 -22.27 9.20
C SER A 477 20.32 -23.13 10.48
N SER A 478 21.12 -24.20 10.61
CA SER A 478 21.06 -25.09 11.77
C SER A 478 21.52 -24.39 13.06
N PHE A 479 20.89 -24.75 14.18
CA PHE A 479 21.27 -24.23 15.48
C PHE A 479 22.63 -24.79 15.94
N GLU A 480 23.69 -23.99 15.86
CA GLU A 480 24.97 -24.33 16.49
C GLU A 480 24.98 -23.95 17.98
N HIS A 481 25.12 -24.94 18.86
CA HIS A 481 25.21 -24.68 20.28
C HIS A 481 26.53 -23.97 20.63
N ARG A 482 26.48 -22.65 20.80
CA ARG A 482 27.59 -21.89 21.40
C ARG A 482 27.47 -21.94 22.93
N PRO A 483 28.49 -22.42 23.66
CA PRO A 483 28.43 -22.59 25.12
C PRO A 483 28.35 -21.27 25.91
N GLU A 484 28.46 -20.11 25.25
CA GLU A 484 28.46 -18.78 25.86
C GLU A 484 27.07 -18.13 25.96
N ARG A 485 26.03 -18.69 25.32
CA ARG A 485 24.65 -18.16 25.43
C ARG A 485 23.93 -18.75 26.65
N ARG A 486 23.33 -17.90 27.49
CA ARG A 486 22.49 -18.35 28.62
C ARG A 486 21.35 -19.24 28.10
N GLU A 487 21.08 -20.35 28.77
CA GLU A 487 19.98 -21.28 28.40
C GLU A 487 18.62 -20.58 28.24
N SER A 488 18.38 -19.50 29.01
CA SER A 488 17.17 -18.67 28.91
C SER A 488 17.03 -17.87 27.60
N GLU A 489 18.14 -17.59 26.90
CA GLU A 489 18.15 -16.90 25.59
C GLU A 489 18.10 -17.88 24.41
N ALA A 490 18.41 -19.16 24.64
CA ALA A 490 18.36 -20.21 23.63
C ALA A 490 16.93 -20.62 23.21
N PHE A 491 15.90 -20.10 23.88
CA PHE A 491 14.47 -20.32 23.57
C PHE A 491 13.85 -19.20 22.72
N ARG A 492 14.54 -18.06 22.52
CA ARG A 492 14.04 -17.02 21.61
C ARG A 492 14.60 -17.26 20.22
N ILE A 493 13.72 -17.55 19.27
CA ILE A 493 14.04 -17.51 17.83
C ILE A 493 14.67 -16.14 17.55
N ASN A 494 15.84 -16.13 16.92
CA ASN A 494 16.50 -14.88 16.55
C ASN A 494 15.58 -14.11 15.59
N SER A 495 15.50 -12.77 15.70
CA SER A 495 14.66 -11.96 14.81
C SER A 495 14.98 -12.24 13.33
N GLU A 496 16.24 -12.54 13.04
CA GLU A 496 16.74 -12.91 11.71
C GLU A 496 16.21 -14.27 11.23
N GLU A 497 16.24 -15.30 12.10
CA GLU A 497 15.69 -16.62 11.79
C GLU A 497 14.17 -16.54 11.56
N GLY A 498 13.46 -15.74 12.34
CA GLY A 498 12.03 -15.49 12.17
C GLY A 498 11.71 -14.79 10.84
N MET A 499 12.57 -13.87 10.38
CA MET A 499 12.40 -13.24 9.06
C MET A 499 12.58 -14.26 7.94
N THR A 500 13.63 -15.09 8.01
CA THR A 500 13.89 -16.16 7.05
C THR A 500 12.76 -17.18 7.01
N GLU A 501 12.20 -17.57 8.15
CA GLU A 501 11.02 -18.44 8.27
C GLU A 501 9.82 -17.88 7.51
N LEU A 502 9.55 -16.57 7.69
CA LEU A 502 8.47 -15.86 7.02
C LEU A 502 8.73 -15.75 5.51
N GLY A 503 9.97 -15.49 5.09
CA GLY A 503 10.39 -15.42 3.69
C GLY A 503 10.18 -16.75 2.95
N LEU A 504 10.62 -17.85 3.55
CA LEU A 504 10.40 -19.21 3.04
C LEU A 504 8.90 -19.49 2.92
N THR A 505 8.16 -19.33 4.02
CA THR A 505 6.73 -19.68 4.08
C THR A 505 5.91 -18.86 3.07
N SER A 506 6.15 -17.56 2.96
CA SER A 506 5.44 -16.69 2.01
C SER A 506 5.74 -17.03 0.55
N SER A 507 7.01 -17.31 0.23
CA SER A 507 7.44 -17.66 -1.12
C SER A 507 6.90 -19.03 -1.56
N PHE A 508 7.00 -20.04 -0.70
CA PHE A 508 6.41 -21.36 -0.96
C PHE A 508 4.89 -21.28 -1.14
N ASN A 509 4.18 -20.56 -0.28
CA ASN A 509 2.73 -20.39 -0.45
C ASN A 509 2.40 -19.67 -1.79
N SER A 510 3.15 -18.64 -2.16
CA SER A 510 2.90 -17.91 -3.41
C SER A 510 3.13 -18.79 -4.64
N ILE A 511 4.22 -19.57 -4.65
CA ILE A 511 4.54 -20.52 -5.71
C ILE A 511 3.49 -21.63 -5.79
N LEU A 512 3.24 -22.33 -4.69
CA LEU A 512 2.37 -23.50 -4.70
C LEU A 512 0.92 -23.17 -5.04
N ASN A 513 0.40 -21.99 -4.63
CA ASN A 513 -0.95 -21.55 -5.01
C ASN A 513 -1.09 -21.23 -6.51
N GLN A 514 0.02 -20.94 -7.19
CA GLN A 514 0.02 -20.55 -8.61
C GLN A 514 0.48 -21.68 -9.54
N CYS A 515 1.08 -22.75 -9.00
CA CYS A 515 1.50 -23.93 -9.74
C CYS A 515 0.32 -24.71 -10.35
N SER A 516 0.57 -25.27 -11.55
CA SER A 516 -0.27 -26.33 -12.09
C SER A 516 -0.22 -27.59 -11.21
N PRO A 517 -1.24 -28.46 -11.25
CA PRO A 517 -1.22 -29.73 -10.52
C PRO A 517 -0.01 -30.61 -10.82
N GLN A 518 0.47 -30.60 -12.08
CA GLN A 518 1.63 -31.36 -12.52
C GLN A 518 2.92 -30.88 -11.83
N ILE A 519 3.17 -29.56 -11.84
CA ILE A 519 4.34 -28.98 -11.19
C ILE A 519 4.25 -29.17 -9.67
N PHE A 520 3.05 -29.04 -9.09
CA PHE A 520 2.81 -29.26 -7.68
C PHE A 520 3.19 -30.68 -7.24
N GLU A 521 2.72 -31.71 -7.94
CA GLU A 521 3.04 -33.12 -7.64
C GLU A 521 4.55 -33.37 -7.71
N ARG A 522 5.21 -32.85 -8.74
CA ARG A 522 6.65 -33.00 -8.94
C ARG A 522 7.47 -32.29 -7.86
N ALA A 523 7.04 -31.10 -7.44
CA ALA A 523 7.63 -30.38 -6.32
C ALA A 523 7.41 -31.11 -4.99
N LEU A 524 6.20 -31.66 -4.76
CA LEU A 524 5.87 -32.45 -3.57
C LEU A 524 6.75 -33.70 -3.46
N ASP A 525 6.99 -34.39 -4.58
CA ASP A 525 7.87 -35.55 -4.68
C ASP A 525 9.31 -35.18 -4.27
N LYS A 526 9.82 -34.06 -4.77
CA LYS A 526 11.17 -33.58 -4.46
C LYS A 526 11.32 -33.25 -2.97
N VAL A 527 10.34 -32.56 -2.38
CA VAL A 527 10.35 -32.23 -0.94
C VAL A 527 10.21 -33.49 -0.08
N TYR A 528 9.35 -34.43 -0.46
CA TYR A 528 9.22 -35.71 0.24
C TYR A 528 10.53 -36.50 0.24
N CYS A 529 11.20 -36.63 -0.92
CA CYS A 529 12.49 -37.31 -1.03
C CYS A 529 13.59 -36.62 -0.21
N TYR A 530 13.56 -35.30 -0.10
CA TYR A 530 14.52 -34.55 0.70
C TYR A 530 14.33 -34.80 2.20
N LEU A 531 13.09 -34.70 2.68
CA LEU A 531 12.77 -34.79 4.11
C LEU A 531 12.74 -36.22 4.67
N SER A 532 12.39 -37.22 3.85
CA SER A 532 12.35 -38.62 4.30
C SER A 532 13.75 -39.23 4.51
N ASN A 533 14.77 -38.63 3.90
CA ASN A 533 16.15 -39.14 3.91
C ASN A 533 17.08 -38.38 4.88
N ARG A 534 16.57 -37.37 5.60
CA ARG A 534 17.38 -36.48 6.43
C ARG A 534 16.68 -36.19 7.75
N ILE A 535 17.49 -35.99 8.79
CA ILE A 535 17.03 -35.59 10.12
C ILE A 535 17.54 -34.17 10.36
N PHE A 536 16.65 -33.30 10.81
CA PHE A 536 16.97 -31.90 11.13
C PHE A 536 16.79 -31.65 12.62
N GLU A 537 17.48 -30.63 13.14
CA GLU A 537 17.29 -30.23 14.53
C GLU A 537 15.95 -29.50 14.73
N GLU A 538 15.39 -29.58 15.93
CA GLU A 538 14.03 -29.14 16.26
C GLU A 538 13.78 -27.62 16.11
N LYS A 539 14.75 -26.79 16.50
CA LYS A 539 14.55 -25.38 16.82
C LYS A 539 14.44 -24.48 15.58
N VAL A 540 15.29 -24.67 14.57
CA VAL A 540 15.39 -23.75 13.42
C VAL A 540 15.17 -24.49 12.11
N SER A 541 16.12 -25.33 11.71
CA SER A 541 16.13 -26.06 10.44
C SER A 541 14.96 -27.04 10.30
N GLY A 542 14.65 -27.81 11.35
CA GLY A 542 13.48 -28.70 11.38
C GLY A 542 12.18 -27.92 11.34
N LYS A 543 12.11 -26.77 12.00
CA LYS A 543 10.95 -25.88 11.93
C LYS A 543 10.74 -25.31 10.52
N PHE A 544 11.82 -24.90 9.84
CA PHE A 544 11.75 -24.45 8.45
C PHE A 544 11.26 -25.56 7.52
N ALA A 545 11.81 -26.77 7.66
CA ALA A 545 11.39 -27.95 6.92
C ALA A 545 9.90 -28.29 7.15
N ALA A 546 9.45 -28.29 8.41
CA ALA A 546 8.07 -28.58 8.77
C ALA A 546 7.10 -27.51 8.24
N ASN A 547 7.48 -26.23 8.29
CA ASN A 547 6.69 -25.15 7.69
C ASN A 547 6.53 -25.27 6.18
N ILE A 548 7.56 -25.77 5.48
CA ILE A 548 7.45 -26.09 4.05
C ILE A 548 6.38 -27.18 3.83
N CYS A 549 6.41 -28.27 4.60
CA CYS A 549 5.36 -29.32 4.53
C CYS A 549 3.96 -28.75 4.74
N ARG A 550 3.82 -27.82 5.69
CA ARG A 550 2.55 -27.10 5.91
C ARG A 550 2.11 -26.29 4.70
N CYS A 551 3.04 -25.64 3.99
CA CYS A 551 2.69 -24.91 2.76
C CYS A 551 2.07 -25.85 1.71
N PHE A 552 2.64 -27.04 1.50
CA PHE A 552 2.06 -28.04 0.61
C PHE A 552 0.69 -28.52 1.08
N THR A 553 0.56 -28.85 2.36
CA THR A 553 -0.70 -29.35 2.92
C THR A 553 -1.81 -28.31 2.90
N LYS A 554 -1.47 -27.02 3.01
CA LYS A 554 -2.45 -25.92 2.91
C LYS A 554 -3.02 -25.78 1.49
N VAL A 555 -2.21 -26.04 0.46
CA VAL A 555 -2.62 -25.90 -0.95
C VAL A 555 -3.39 -27.12 -1.43
N ASN A 556 -2.86 -28.32 -1.21
CA ASN A 556 -3.55 -29.56 -1.54
C ASN A 556 -3.41 -30.59 -0.41
N PRO A 557 -4.32 -30.56 0.58
CA PRO A 557 -4.26 -31.46 1.72
C PRO A 557 -4.32 -32.94 1.32
N GLU A 558 -5.15 -33.30 0.33
CA GLU A 558 -5.39 -34.69 -0.06
C GLU A 558 -4.12 -35.39 -0.54
N LEU A 559 -3.42 -34.79 -1.51
CA LEU A 559 -2.19 -35.38 -2.07
C LEU A 559 -1.04 -35.37 -1.06
N THR A 560 -0.90 -34.27 -0.31
CA THR A 560 0.19 -34.13 0.66
C THR A 560 0.03 -35.10 1.83
N LEU A 561 -1.17 -35.19 2.43
CA LEU A 561 -1.44 -36.13 3.52
C LEU A 561 -1.24 -37.57 3.06
N LYS A 562 -1.75 -37.93 1.88
CA LYS A 562 -1.58 -39.28 1.31
C LYS A 562 -0.12 -39.70 1.20
N LYS A 563 0.79 -38.76 0.90
CA LYS A 563 2.21 -39.03 0.69
C LYS A 563 3.03 -38.97 1.99
N PHE A 564 2.82 -37.94 2.81
CA PHE A 564 3.64 -37.72 4.00
C PHE A 564 3.14 -38.52 5.21
N TRP A 565 1.83 -38.55 5.46
CA TRP A 565 1.27 -39.13 6.68
C TRP A 565 1.74 -40.56 6.96
N PRO A 566 1.65 -41.52 6.02
CA PRO A 566 1.97 -42.92 6.31
C PRO A 566 3.44 -43.17 6.66
N HIS A 567 4.35 -42.35 6.14
CA HIS A 567 5.78 -42.49 6.39
C HIS A 567 6.14 -42.00 7.79
N PHE A 568 5.78 -40.75 8.10
CA PHE A 568 6.13 -40.11 9.36
C PHE A 568 5.38 -40.70 10.55
N SER A 569 4.09 -41.06 10.39
CA SER A 569 3.33 -41.70 11.49
C SER A 569 3.90 -43.07 11.84
N LYS A 570 4.26 -43.89 10.84
CA LYS A 570 4.87 -45.20 11.07
C LYS A 570 6.22 -45.09 11.76
N GLN A 571 7.04 -44.09 11.42
CA GLN A 571 8.31 -43.87 12.11
C GLN A 571 8.11 -43.45 13.57
N VAL A 572 7.17 -42.53 13.85
CA VAL A 572 6.86 -42.14 15.23
C VAL A 572 6.39 -43.35 16.04
N LEU A 573 5.41 -44.11 15.52
CA LEU A 573 4.89 -45.30 16.20
C LEU A 573 5.99 -46.32 16.49
N HIS A 574 6.89 -46.58 15.53
CA HIS A 574 8.03 -47.48 15.73
C HIS A 574 9.00 -46.96 16.80
N LEU A 575 9.30 -45.65 16.81
CA LEU A 575 10.22 -45.05 17.76
C LEU A 575 9.63 -44.97 19.17
N THR A 576 8.30 -45.01 19.31
CA THR A 576 7.57 -45.01 20.59
C THR A 576 7.04 -46.39 20.99
N GLU A 577 7.52 -47.49 20.40
CA GLU A 577 7.10 -48.85 20.78
C GLU A 577 7.54 -49.23 22.20
N SER A 578 8.64 -48.66 22.70
CA SER A 578 9.09 -48.85 24.08
C SER A 578 8.50 -47.80 25.00
N ASP A 579 7.92 -48.24 26.12
CA ASP A 579 7.41 -47.35 27.18
C ASP A 579 8.52 -46.53 27.86
N ASP A 580 9.80 -46.95 27.71
CA ASP A 580 10.95 -46.26 28.31
C ASP A 580 11.10 -44.82 27.81
N VAL A 581 10.66 -44.53 26.57
CA VAL A 581 10.73 -43.20 25.93
C VAL A 581 9.93 -42.14 26.71
N LEU A 582 8.88 -42.55 27.45
CA LEU A 582 8.07 -41.64 28.26
C LEU A 582 8.82 -41.06 29.48
N HIS A 583 9.92 -41.70 29.87
CA HIS A 583 10.71 -41.33 31.04
C HIS A 583 12.07 -40.71 30.69
N GLU A 584 12.37 -40.53 29.40
CA GLU A 584 13.61 -39.91 28.93
C GLU A 584 13.52 -38.37 28.95
N ASP A 585 14.50 -37.73 29.59
CA ASP A 585 14.64 -36.26 29.58
C ASP A 585 15.10 -35.70 28.22
N HIS A 586 15.71 -36.55 27.38
CA HIS A 586 16.24 -36.20 26.07
C HIS A 586 15.78 -37.20 25.01
N LEU A 587 14.75 -36.80 24.25
CA LEU A 587 14.21 -37.61 23.16
C LEU A 587 15.17 -37.70 21.96
N ASP A 588 15.08 -38.81 21.24
CA ASP A 588 15.79 -39.00 19.97
C ASP A 588 15.42 -37.89 18.97
N GLN A 589 16.43 -37.30 18.32
CA GLN A 589 16.25 -36.25 17.31
C GLN A 589 15.39 -36.72 16.14
N GLN A 590 15.45 -38.02 15.78
CA GLN A 590 14.60 -38.57 14.74
C GLN A 590 13.12 -38.54 15.14
N LEU A 591 12.81 -38.89 16.40
CA LEU A 591 11.45 -38.83 16.93
C LEU A 591 10.93 -37.39 16.97
N VAL A 592 11.73 -36.46 17.49
CA VAL A 592 11.36 -35.04 17.59
C VAL A 592 11.11 -34.43 16.21
N PHE A 593 11.98 -34.69 15.23
CA PHE A 593 11.82 -34.19 13.87
C PHE A 593 10.54 -34.72 13.21
N ASN A 594 10.28 -36.03 13.34
CA ASN A 594 9.07 -36.64 12.78
C ASN A 594 7.78 -36.09 13.42
N LEU A 595 7.78 -35.90 14.75
CA LEU A 595 6.67 -35.28 15.46
C LEU A 595 6.45 -33.82 15.01
N LEU A 596 7.52 -33.06 14.81
CA LEU A 596 7.45 -31.69 14.32
C LEU A 596 6.81 -31.62 12.92
N VAL A 597 7.23 -32.49 12.00
CA VAL A 597 6.65 -32.59 10.65
C VAL A 597 5.16 -32.94 10.71
N LEU A 598 4.77 -33.93 11.52
CA LEU A 598 3.36 -34.30 11.71
C LEU A 598 2.54 -33.14 12.30
N SER A 599 3.08 -32.42 13.29
CA SER A 599 2.40 -31.30 13.95
C SER A 599 2.02 -30.18 12.97
N GLU A 600 2.86 -29.92 11.96
CA GLU A 600 2.63 -28.87 10.96
C GLU A 600 1.75 -29.34 9.80
N ILE A 601 1.82 -30.62 9.42
CA ILE A 601 0.97 -31.21 8.36
C ILE A 601 -0.51 -31.25 8.77
N VAL A 602 -0.81 -31.43 10.06
CA VAL A 602 -2.22 -31.44 10.55
C VAL A 602 -2.88 -30.06 10.44
N ARG A 603 -2.13 -28.97 10.19
CA ARG A 603 -2.66 -27.59 10.10
C ARG A 603 -3.24 -27.27 8.72
N CYS A 604 -4.23 -28.04 8.28
CA CYS A 604 -4.92 -27.90 6.99
C CYS A 604 -6.44 -27.97 7.11
N ASP A 605 -7.15 -28.05 5.98
CA ASP A 605 -8.61 -28.19 5.96
C ASP A 605 -9.06 -29.48 6.68
N GLY A 606 -9.85 -29.30 7.74
CA GLY A 606 -10.30 -30.37 8.63
C GLY A 606 -11.07 -31.48 7.94
N HIS A 607 -11.70 -31.22 6.79
CA HIS A 607 -12.41 -32.25 6.03
C HIS A 607 -11.51 -33.40 5.59
N HIS A 608 -10.26 -33.12 5.21
CA HIS A 608 -9.32 -34.13 4.71
C HIS A 608 -8.65 -34.92 5.85
N LEU A 609 -8.52 -34.30 7.02
CA LEU A 609 -7.95 -34.92 8.22
C LEU A 609 -8.83 -36.03 8.78
N LEU A 610 -10.14 -35.99 8.53
CA LEU A 610 -11.08 -37.02 9.01
C LEU A 610 -10.71 -38.43 8.53
N ASN A 611 -10.11 -38.55 7.34
CA ASN A 611 -9.63 -39.83 6.79
C ASN A 611 -8.51 -40.47 7.63
N TYR A 612 -7.81 -39.66 8.42
CA TYR A 612 -6.67 -40.07 9.26
C TYR A 612 -6.98 -39.99 10.74
N LYS A 613 -8.23 -39.72 11.14
CA LYS A 613 -8.65 -39.48 12.53
C LYS A 613 -8.12 -40.54 13.50
N ASP A 614 -8.33 -41.82 13.19
CA ASP A 614 -7.96 -42.90 14.11
C ASP A 614 -6.44 -42.98 14.29
N SER A 615 -5.67 -42.71 13.23
CA SER A 615 -4.21 -42.66 13.26
C SER A 615 -3.64 -41.38 13.88
N ILE A 616 -4.41 -40.28 13.94
CA ILE A 616 -4.03 -39.03 14.61
C ILE A 616 -4.27 -39.14 16.12
N VAL A 617 -5.31 -39.86 16.52
CA VAL A 617 -5.69 -40.06 17.93
C VAL A 617 -4.81 -41.08 18.62
N GLN A 618 -4.41 -42.13 17.88
CA GLN A 618 -3.36 -43.06 18.28
C GLN A 618 -2.02 -42.34 18.33
#